data_AF-A0A4R1YLK0-F1
#
_entry.id   AF-A0A4R1YLK0-F1
#
_cell.length_a   1.000
_cell.length_b   1.000
_cell.length_c   1.000
_cell.angle_alpha   90.00
_cell.angle_beta   90.00
_cell.angle_gamma   90.00
#
_symmetry.space_group_name_H-M   'P 1'
#
loop_
_entity.id
_entity.type
_entity.pdbx_description
1 polymer ?
#
loop_
_entity_poly.entity_id
_entity_poly.type
_entity_poly.pdbx_seq_one_letter_code
_entity_poly.pdbx_strand_id
1 'polypeptide(L)' 'MKTMRWHPPGYGGERRDPDRVKRDGWRDQGVLAISIDDERLSWPERELVRQLGDKLYGPRHREPEAPDP' A
#
# COMPACT_ATOMS: atom_id res chain seq x y z
N MET A 1 4.34 11.95 40.02
CA MET A 1 2.97 11.69 39.53
C MET A 1 3.03 11.44 38.03
N LYS A 2 2.51 10.29 37.56
CA LYS A 2 2.71 9.77 36.20
C LYS A 2 1.69 10.44 35.26
N THR A 3 2.17 11.21 34.28
CA THR A 3 1.31 11.83 33.25
C THR A 3 0.63 10.75 32.42
N MET A 4 -0.68 10.62 32.55
CA MET A 4 -1.48 9.78 31.66
C MET A 4 -1.48 10.40 30.26
N ARG A 5 -0.79 9.73 29.34
CA ARG A 5 -0.85 10.01 27.90
C ARG A 5 -2.22 9.55 27.40
N TRP A 6 -3.10 10.53 27.20
CA TRP A 6 -4.42 10.34 26.60
C TRP A 6 -4.24 9.97 25.12
N HIS A 7 -4.81 8.84 24.71
CA HIS A 7 -4.95 8.45 23.31
C HIS A 7 -6.45 8.58 22.95
N PRO A 8 -6.83 9.36 21.91
CA PRO A 8 -8.23 9.50 21.54
C PRO A 8 -8.81 8.13 21.09
N PRO A 9 -9.97 7.71 21.63
CA PRO A 9 -10.69 6.55 21.11
C PRO A 9 -11.30 6.94 19.76
N GLY A 10 -10.68 6.51 18.67
CA GLY A 10 -11.13 6.84 17.32
C GLY A 10 -10.19 6.44 16.18
N TYR A 11 -8.88 6.30 16.43
CA TYR A 11 -7.94 5.69 15.49
C TYR A 11 -7.96 4.16 15.63
N GLY A 12 -9.14 3.57 15.47
CA GLY A 12 -9.35 2.15 15.69
C GLY A 12 -10.82 1.73 15.66
N GLY A 13 -11.66 2.42 14.88
CA GLY A 13 -12.89 1.77 14.41
C GLY A 13 -12.52 0.49 13.68
N GLU A 14 -13.39 -0.53 13.69
CA GLU A 14 -13.23 -1.78 12.94
C GLU A 14 -12.50 -1.47 11.63
N ARG A 15 -11.25 -1.94 11.49
CA ARG A 15 -10.54 -1.74 10.23
C ARG A 15 -11.45 -2.32 9.18
N ARG A 16 -12.06 -1.45 8.36
CA ARG A 16 -12.82 -1.91 7.20
C ARG A 16 -11.89 -2.87 6.49
N ASP A 17 -12.43 -4.04 6.18
CA ASP A 17 -11.67 -5.10 5.53
C ASP A 17 -10.82 -4.48 4.39
N PRO A 18 -9.51 -4.76 4.33
CA PRO A 18 -8.61 -4.14 3.38
C PRO A 18 -9.10 -4.22 1.93
N ASP A 19 -9.82 -5.29 1.58
CA ASP A 19 -10.37 -5.48 0.25
C ASP A 19 -11.60 -4.60 0.02
N ARG A 20 -12.42 -4.35 1.06
CA ARG A 20 -13.50 -3.36 0.99
C ARG A 20 -12.95 -1.95 0.79
N VAL A 21 -11.89 -1.57 1.51
CA VAL A 21 -11.27 -0.25 1.36
C VAL A 21 -10.71 -0.04 -0.05
N LYS A 22 -10.02 -1.05 -0.61
CA LYS A 22 -9.51 -0.98 -1.98
C LYS A 22 -10.63 -0.89 -3.02
N ARG A 23 -11.72 -1.64 -2.82
CA ARG A 23 -12.87 -1.65 -3.73
C ARG A 23 -13.62 -0.32 -3.72
N ASP A 24 -13.89 0.23 -2.55
CA ASP A 24 -14.57 1.53 -2.40
C ASP A 24 -13.67 2.65 -2.93
N GLY A 25 -12.36 2.61 -2.62
CA GLY A 25 -11.38 3.55 -3.17
C GLY A 25 -11.36 3.54 -4.70
N TRP A 26 -11.44 2.37 -5.33
CA TRP A 26 -11.49 2.26 -6.78
C TRP A 26 -12.81 2.82 -7.35
N ARG A 27 -13.94 2.41 -6.78
CA ARG A 27 -15.27 2.75 -7.33
C ARG A 27 -15.66 4.20 -7.12
N ASP A 28 -15.35 4.74 -5.96
CA ASP A 28 -15.89 6.04 -5.53
C ASP A 28 -14.85 7.17 -5.70
N GLN A 29 -13.56 6.85 -5.68
CA GLN A 29 -12.47 7.85 -5.72
C GLN A 29 -11.51 7.66 -6.90
N GLY A 30 -11.60 6.54 -7.63
CA GLY A 30 -10.65 6.20 -8.70
C GLY A 30 -9.23 5.91 -8.20
N VAL A 31 -9.08 5.52 -6.92
CA VAL A 31 -7.78 5.25 -6.30
C VAL A 31 -7.59 3.75 -6.11
N LEU A 32 -6.46 3.22 -6.60
CA LEU A 32 -6.09 1.81 -6.46
C LEU A 32 -4.77 1.66 -5.70
N ALA A 33 -4.79 0.90 -4.61
CA ALA A 33 -3.58 0.46 -3.91
C ALA A 33 -3.31 -1.02 -4.24
N ILE A 34 -2.29 -1.26 -5.07
CA ILE A 34 -1.90 -2.60 -5.53
C ILE A 34 -0.42 -2.86 -5.25
N SER A 35 -0.08 -4.11 -4.94
CA SER A 35 1.32 -4.54 -4.86
C SER A 35 1.88 -4.71 -6.27
N ILE A 36 3.15 -4.35 -6.49
CA ILE A 36 3.83 -4.61 -7.77
C ILE A 36 3.93 -6.11 -8.01
N ASP A 37 4.06 -6.91 -6.95
CA ASP A 37 4.19 -8.36 -7.00
C ASP A 37 2.85 -9.08 -6.78
N ASP A 38 1.72 -8.41 -6.99
CA ASP A 38 0.40 -9.05 -6.88
C ASP A 38 0.29 -10.20 -7.89
N GLU A 39 0.03 -11.41 -7.40
CA GLU A 39 0.01 -12.63 -8.21
C GLU A 39 -1.09 -12.63 -9.27
N ARG A 40 -2.14 -11.82 -9.08
CA ARG A 40 -3.23 -11.66 -10.04
C ARG A 40 -2.83 -10.84 -11.27
N LEU A 41 -1.71 -10.10 -11.20
CA LEU A 41 -1.16 -9.35 -12.33
C LEU A 41 -0.22 -10.23 -13.14
N SER A 42 -0.42 -10.22 -14.44
CA SER A 42 0.54 -10.73 -15.42
C SER A 42 1.83 -9.89 -15.41
N TRP A 43 2.92 -10.46 -15.92
CA TRP A 43 4.21 -9.76 -15.97
C TRP A 43 4.12 -8.36 -16.64
N PRO A 44 3.45 -8.18 -17.80
CA PRO A 44 3.29 -6.85 -18.39
C PRO A 44 2.52 -5.86 -17.52
N GLU A 45 1.51 -6.32 -16.78
CA GLU A 45 0.72 -5.46 -15.89
C GLU A 45 1.54 -5.02 -14.68
N ARG A 46 2.35 -5.91 -14.10
CA ARG A 46 3.29 -5.56 -13.03
C ARG A 46 4.29 -4.51 -13.49
N GLU A 47 4.81 -4.68 -14.70
CA GLU A 47 5.75 -3.74 -15.30
C GLU A 47 5.11 -2.37 -15.56
N LEU A 48 3.85 -2.33 -16.01
CA LEU A 48 3.09 -1.07 -16.13
C LEU A 48 2.93 -0.37 -14.78
N VAL A 49 2.54 -1.11 -13.72
CA VAL A 49 2.42 -0.55 -12.37
C VAL A 49 3.76 -0.01 -11.88
N ARG A 50 4.86 -0.74 -12.11
CA ARG A 50 6.22 -0.30 -11.76
C ARG A 50 6.59 0.99 -12.48
N GLN A 51 6.40 1.05 -13.80
CA GLN A 51 6.71 2.24 -14.61
C GLN A 51 5.88 3.46 -14.18
N LEU A 52 4.60 3.27 -13.89
CA LEU A 52 3.74 4.34 -13.36
C LEU A 52 4.22 4.82 -11.99
N GLY A 53 4.56 3.87 -11.10
CA GLY A 53 5.14 4.19 -9.79
C GLY A 53 6.43 4.99 -9.90
N ASP A 54 7.37 4.52 -10.72
CA ASP A 54 8.66 5.17 -10.95
C ASP A 54 8.50 6.56 -11.57
N LYS A 55 7.53 6.73 -12.50
CA LYS A 55 7.22 8.02 -13.11
C LYS A 55 6.62 9.02 -12.13
N LEU A 56 5.72 8.56 -11.26
CA LEU A 56 4.97 9.44 -10.34
C LEU A 56 5.72 9.73 -9.04
N TYR A 57 6.51 8.77 -8.55
CA TYR A 57 7.12 8.83 -7.22
C TYR A 57 8.64 8.63 -7.22
N GLY A 58 9.24 8.42 -8.40
CA GLY A 58 10.66 8.11 -8.53
C GLY A 58 10.95 6.61 -8.33
N PRO A 59 12.19 6.17 -8.66
CA PRO A 59 12.57 4.77 -8.54
C PRO A 59 12.43 4.29 -7.10
N ARG A 60 11.81 3.11 -6.93
CA ARG A 60 11.78 2.47 -5.60
C ARG A 60 13.21 2.23 -5.12
N HIS A 61 13.50 2.60 -3.87
CA HIS A 61 14.69 2.12 -3.19
C HIS A 61 14.60 0.59 -3.16
N ARG A 62 15.35 -0.06 -4.05
CA ARG A 62 15.58 -1.50 -3.98
C ARG A 62 16.41 -1.66 -2.72
N GLU A 63 15.81 -2.20 -1.66
CA GLU A 63 16.60 -2.65 -0.52
C GLU A 63 17.62 -3.63 -1.12
N PRO A 64 18.94 -3.43 -0.88
CA PRO A 64 19.94 -4.32 -1.44
C PRO A 64 19.55 -5.71 -0.98
N GLU A 65 19.32 -6.57 -1.96
CA GLU A 65 19.14 -8.01 -1.78
C GLU A 65 20.20 -8.44 -0.79
N ALA A 66 19.76 -8.77 0.43
CA ALA A 66 20.68 -9.19 1.48
C ALA A 66 21.46 -10.38 0.88
N PRO A 67 22.81 -10.31 0.83
CA PRO A 67 23.58 -11.39 0.24
C PRO A 67 23.17 -12.68 0.94
N ASP A 68 22.79 -13.67 0.13
CA ASP A 68 22.46 -15.03 0.55
C ASP A 68 23.57 -15.55 1.48
N PRO A 69 23.26 -16.03 2.72
CA PRO A 69 24.26 -16.44 3.70
C PRO A 69 25.18 -17.57 3.26
#